data_AF-A0A935GDU0-F1
#
_entry.id   AF-A0A935GDU0-F1
#
_cell.length_a   1.000
_cell.length_b   1.000
_cell.length_c   1.000
_cell.angle_alpha   90.00
_cell.angle_beta   90.00
_cell.angle_gamma   90.00
#
_symmetry.space_group_name_H-M   'P 1'
#
loop_
_entity.id
_entity.type
_entity.pdbx_description
1 polymer ?
#
loop_
_entity_poly.entity_id
_entity_poly.type
_entity_poly.pdbx_seq_one_letter_code
_entity_poly.pdbx_strand_id
1 'polypeptide(L)'
;MPTITASANPSEICLGESTELIAISDITGTTFNWSNSLGTNPTVTVSPTITTTYSVTGTTAEGCTGTAEVTVTVHPLPTITASVTPSEICFGASTELTASSDITRTTFNWSNSLGTNPTVTVSPTARQRIQLQAPT
;
A
#
# COMPACT_ATOMS: atom_id res chain seq x y z
N MET A 1 23.94 24.39 15.78
CA MET A 1 22.92 24.05 14.76
C MET A 1 22.29 22.75 15.19
N PRO A 2 20.96 22.67 15.38
CA PRO A 2 20.32 21.45 15.85
C PRO A 2 20.46 20.33 14.82
N THR A 3 20.64 19.10 15.29
CA THR A 3 20.57 17.88 14.49
C THR A 3 19.13 17.37 14.53
N ILE A 4 18.44 17.40 13.38
CA ILE A 4 17.08 16.89 13.25
C ILE A 4 17.12 15.50 12.63
N THR A 5 16.32 14.59 13.14
CA THR A 5 16.08 13.29 12.52
C THR A 5 14.60 13.14 12.20
N ALA A 6 14.30 12.58 11.03
CA ALA A 6 12.95 12.24 10.58
C ALA A 6 12.88 10.74 10.32
N SER A 7 11.79 10.11 10.73
CA SER A 7 11.53 8.69 10.50
C SER A 7 10.05 8.45 10.23
N ALA A 8 9.74 7.31 9.61
CA ALA A 8 8.39 6.87 9.31
C ALA A 8 8.20 5.44 9.79
N ASN A 9 7.10 5.16 10.47
CA ASN A 9 6.82 3.83 11.03
C ASN A 9 5.37 3.42 10.71
N PRO A 10 5.15 2.54 9.71
CA PRO A 10 6.15 1.93 8.80
C PRO A 10 6.64 2.88 7.69
N SER A 11 7.85 2.68 7.14
CA SER A 11 8.36 3.49 6.02
C SER A 11 7.82 3.08 4.64
N GLU A 12 7.17 1.91 4.57
CA GLU A 12 6.54 1.37 3.37
C GLU A 12 5.10 0.99 3.72
N ILE A 13 4.16 1.39 2.87
CA ILE A 13 2.72 1.16 3.05
C ILE A 13 2.06 0.75 1.74
N CYS A 14 0.92 0.07 1.80
CA CYS A 14 0.04 -0.13 0.65
C CYS A 14 -0.84 1.11 0.41
N LEU A 15 -1.30 1.31 -0.83
CA LEU A 15 -2.24 2.38 -1.17
C LEU A 15 -3.50 2.30 -0.30
N GLY A 16 -3.80 3.39 0.40
CA GLY A 16 -4.94 3.49 1.32
C GLY A 16 -4.59 3.27 2.80
N GLU A 17 -3.36 2.84 3.11
CA GLU A 17 -2.88 2.76 4.49
C GLU A 17 -2.34 4.10 5.00
N SER A 18 -1.96 4.13 6.28
CA SER A 18 -1.37 5.28 6.95
C SER A 18 -0.05 4.92 7.60
N THR A 19 0.82 5.92 7.76
CA THR A 19 2.04 5.82 8.55
C THR A 19 2.20 7.02 9.47
N GLU A 20 2.96 6.86 10.55
CA GLU A 20 3.34 7.94 11.44
C GLU A 20 4.73 8.46 11.07
N LEU A 21 4.81 9.76 10.80
CA LEU A 21 6.06 10.51 10.69
C LEU A 21 6.47 10.99 12.08
N ILE A 22 7.76 10.86 12.41
CA ILE A 22 8.31 11.23 13.71
C ILE A 22 9.54 12.10 13.49
N ALA A 23 9.56 13.28 14.11
CA ALA A 23 10.70 14.19 14.16
C ALA A 23 11.30 14.25 15.57
N ILE A 24 12.63 14.18 15.64
CA ILE A 24 13.39 14.29 16.90
C ILE A 24 14.50 15.31 16.69
N SER A 25 14.87 16.01 17.78
CA SER A 25 16.00 16.94 17.84
C SER A 25 16.94 16.52 18.96
N ASP A 26 18.23 16.74 18.79
CA ASP A 26 19.24 16.64 19.84
C ASP A 26 19.15 17.76 20.90
N ILE A 27 18.37 18.81 20.62
CA ILE A 27 18.19 19.98 21.50
C ILE A 27 16.75 20.03 22.02
N THR A 28 16.59 19.98 23.35
CA THR A 28 15.31 20.12 24.05
C THR A 28 14.65 21.48 23.76
N GLY A 29 13.34 21.48 23.56
CA GLY A 29 12.58 22.70 23.27
C GLY A 29 12.63 23.14 21.80
N THR A 30 13.28 22.37 20.93
CA THR A 30 13.18 22.56 19.48
C THR A 30 11.73 22.43 19.02
N THR A 31 11.25 23.43 18.27
CA THR A 31 9.95 23.39 17.60
C THR A 31 10.10 22.81 16.20
N PHE A 32 9.11 22.05 15.73
CA PHE A 32 9.14 21.44 14.39
C PHE A 32 8.16 22.13 13.46
N ASN A 33 8.42 22.07 12.16
CA ASN A 33 7.50 22.45 11.12
C ASN A 33 7.66 21.49 9.94
N TRP A 34 6.65 20.66 9.72
CA TRP A 34 6.62 19.72 8.61
C TRP A 34 6.19 20.41 7.31
N SER A 35 6.78 19.96 6.21
CA SER A 35 6.32 20.25 4.84
C SER A 35 4.88 19.79 4.61
N ASN A 36 4.31 20.13 3.45
CA ASN A 36 2.95 19.74 3.05
C ASN A 36 1.85 20.19 4.01
N SER A 37 2.09 21.30 4.73
CA SER A 37 1.13 21.89 5.68
C SER A 37 0.68 20.94 6.79
N LEU A 38 1.54 19.97 7.16
CA LEU A 38 1.28 18.98 8.20
C LEU A 38 1.36 19.55 9.64
N GLY A 39 1.88 20.76 9.78
CA GLY A 39 1.92 21.49 11.05
C GLY A 39 3.20 21.23 11.85
N THR A 40 3.12 21.50 13.15
CA THR A 40 4.29 21.60 14.03
C THR A 40 4.43 20.46 15.05
N ASN A 41 3.52 19.48 14.99
CA ASN A 41 3.56 18.35 15.91
C ASN A 41 4.79 17.48 15.60
N PRO A 42 5.54 17.02 16.63
CA PRO A 42 6.67 16.11 16.43
C PRO A 42 6.26 14.79 15.77
N THR A 43 5.03 14.34 16.01
CA THR A 43 4.43 13.18 15.37
C THR A 43 3.21 13.56 14.54
N VAL A 44 3.13 13.04 13.31
CA VAL A 44 2.03 13.30 12.38
C VAL A 44 1.66 12.02 11.62
N THR A 45 0.38 11.67 11.59
CA THR A 45 -0.12 10.57 10.76
C THR A 45 -0.42 11.07 9.33
N VAL A 46 0.06 10.34 8.33
CA VAL A 46 -0.14 10.65 6.91
C VAL A 46 -0.63 9.41 6.14
N SER A 47 -1.38 9.65 5.06
CA SER A 47 -1.86 8.61 4.13
C SER A 47 -1.60 9.02 2.67
N PRO A 48 -0.33 9.05 2.23
CA PRO A 48 0.00 9.41 0.86
C PRO A 48 -0.53 8.38 -0.14
N THR A 49 -0.93 8.84 -1.33
CA THR A 49 -1.42 7.98 -2.43
C THR A 49 -0.32 7.57 -3.40
N ILE A 50 0.85 8.21 -3.34
CA ILE A 50 2.05 7.90 -4.12
C ILE A 50 3.27 8.03 -3.21
N THR A 51 4.39 7.41 -3.56
CA THR A 51 5.65 7.58 -2.83
C THR A 51 5.97 9.07 -2.66
N THR A 52 6.08 9.50 -1.40
CA THR A 52 6.18 10.93 -1.05
C THR A 52 7.31 11.13 -0.06
N THR A 53 8.13 12.14 -0.30
CA THR A 53 9.17 12.59 0.63
C THR A 53 8.65 13.76 1.45
N TYR A 54 8.79 13.67 2.78
CA TYR A 54 8.43 14.70 3.73
C TYR A 54 9.69 15.29 4.34
N SER A 55 9.81 16.61 4.27
CA SER A 55 10.84 17.39 4.96
C SER A 55 10.28 17.99 6.26
N VAL A 56 11.13 18.08 7.30
CA VAL A 56 10.83 18.78 8.55
C VAL A 56 11.95 19.75 8.87
N THR A 57 11.57 20.96 9.30
CA THR A 57 12.49 21.96 9.83
C THR A 57 12.32 22.05 11.34
N GLY A 58 13.40 21.89 12.09
CA GLY A 58 13.46 22.14 13.53
C GLY A 58 14.09 23.50 13.83
N THR A 59 13.51 24.27 14.75
CA THR A 59 14.02 25.58 15.19
C THR A 59 14.18 25.62 16.71
N THR A 60 15.39 25.93 17.20
CA THR A 60 15.66 26.09 18.64
C THR A 60 15.11 27.41 19.17
N ALA A 61 15.05 27.58 20.50
CA ALA A 61 14.60 28.83 21.13
C ALA A 61 15.50 30.04 20.79
N GLU A 62 16.77 29.79 20.49
CA GLU A 62 17.77 30.78 20.06
C GLU A 62 17.69 31.08 18.55
N GLY A 63 16.76 30.45 17.82
CA GLY A 63 16.52 30.69 16.40
C GLY A 63 17.43 29.90 15.45
N CYS A 64 18.21 28.91 15.95
CA CYS A 64 19.00 28.04 15.08
C CYS A 64 18.10 27.00 14.40
N THR A 65 18.29 26.77 13.10
CA THR A 65 17.47 25.84 12.31
C THR A 65 18.26 24.62 11.84
N GLY A 66 17.60 23.47 11.73
CA GLY A 66 18.10 22.25 11.09
C GLY A 66 16.97 21.56 10.32
N THR A 67 17.31 20.70 9.35
CA THR A 67 16.32 20.02 8.50
C THR A 67 16.60 18.53 8.37
N ALA A 68 15.54 17.73 8.21
CA ALA A 68 15.63 16.31 7.90
C ALA A 68 14.54 15.92 6.90
N GLU A 69 14.75 14.81 6.21
CA GLU A 69 13.80 14.24 5.26
C GLU A 69 13.53 12.78 5.56
N VAL A 70 12.31 12.33 5.24
CA VAL A 70 11.91 10.93 5.28
C VAL A 70 11.02 10.63 4.07
N THR A 71 11.26 9.49 3.42
CA THR A 71 10.46 9.01 2.29
C THR A 71 9.53 7.90 2.75
N VAL A 72 8.24 8.06 2.44
CA VAL A 72 7.24 7.00 2.59
C VAL A 72 6.99 6.39 1.22
N THR A 73 7.31 5.11 1.07
CA THR A 73 7.06 4.35 -0.17
C THR A 73 5.64 3.82 -0.17
N VAL A 74 4.88 4.08 -1.25
CA VAL A 74 3.50 3.58 -1.39
C VAL A 74 3.48 2.50 -2.48
N HIS A 75 3.05 1.29 -2.10
CA HIS A 75 2.84 0.19 -3.02
C HIS A 75 1.41 0.21 -3.55
N PRO A 76 1.20 0.17 -4.88
CA PRO A 76 -0.15 0.10 -5.43
C PRO A 76 -0.83 -1.21 -5.04
N LEU A 77 -2.16 -1.19 -4.98
CA LEU A 77 -2.95 -2.41 -4.85
C LEU A 77 -3.01 -3.14 -6.19
N PRO A 78 -2.98 -4.49 -6.19
CA PRO A 78 -3.06 -5.26 -7.44
C PRO A 78 -4.44 -5.11 -8.08
N THR A 79 -4.46 -4.85 -9.38
CA THR A 79 -5.65 -4.92 -10.21
C THR A 79 -5.81 -6.35 -10.72
N ILE A 80 -6.83 -7.05 -10.22
CA ILE A 80 -7.11 -8.44 -10.63
C ILE A 80 -8.16 -8.47 -11.74
N THR A 81 -7.89 -9.23 -12.79
CA THR A 81 -8.85 -9.52 -13.87
C THR A 81 -9.05 -11.02 -13.99
N ALA A 82 -10.31 -11.47 -14.08
CA ALA A 82 -10.64 -12.85 -14.45
C ALA A 82 -11.31 -12.90 -15.81
N SER A 83 -11.00 -13.97 -16.56
CA SER A 83 -11.58 -14.29 -17.85
C SER A 83 -11.95 -15.77 -17.90
N VAL A 84 -12.92 -16.10 -18.77
CA VAL A 84 -13.40 -17.45 -18.98
C VAL A 84 -13.43 -17.74 -20.48
N THR A 85 -12.87 -18.87 -20.88
CA THR A 85 -12.84 -19.27 -22.28
C THR A 85 -13.00 -20.79 -22.40
N PRO A 86 -14.07 -21.30 -23.06
CA PRO A 86 -15.23 -20.57 -23.59
C PRO A 86 -16.24 -20.10 -22.52
N SER A 87 -16.89 -18.94 -22.70
CA SER A 87 -17.86 -18.40 -21.74
C SER A 87 -19.19 -19.15 -21.69
N GLU A 88 -19.47 -19.98 -22.70
CA GLU A 88 -20.63 -20.84 -22.78
C GLU A 88 -20.19 -22.26 -23.13
N ILE A 89 -20.70 -23.24 -22.39
CA ILE A 89 -20.39 -24.66 -22.58
C ILE A 89 -21.67 -25.50 -22.48
N CYS A 90 -21.66 -26.66 -23.13
CA CYS A 90 -22.74 -27.64 -23.01
C CYS A 90 -22.74 -28.32 -21.64
N PHE A 91 -23.89 -28.90 -21.25
CA PHE A 91 -23.97 -29.71 -20.04
C PHE A 91 -22.93 -30.85 -20.07
N GLY A 92 -22.14 -30.98 -19.00
CA GLY A 92 -21.08 -31.97 -18.88
C GLY A 92 -19.75 -31.60 -19.55
N ALA A 93 -19.68 -30.46 -20.24
CA ALA A 93 -18.42 -29.92 -20.73
C ALA A 93 -17.69 -29.10 -19.63
N SER A 94 -16.43 -28.78 -19.88
CA SER A 94 -15.60 -27.96 -19.01
C SER A 94 -15.15 -26.68 -19.71
N THR A 95 -14.80 -25.67 -18.92
CA THR A 95 -14.16 -24.44 -19.38
C THR A 95 -12.97 -24.10 -18.49
N GLU A 96 -12.05 -23.29 -19.02
CA GLU A 96 -10.94 -22.75 -18.28
C GLU A 96 -11.28 -21.35 -17.77
N LEU A 97 -10.90 -21.10 -16.51
CA LEU A 97 -10.92 -19.79 -15.87
C LEU A 97 -9.48 -19.33 -15.71
N THR A 98 -9.19 -18.12 -16.15
CA THR A 98 -7.85 -17.53 -16.05
C THR A 98 -7.94 -16.21 -15.31
N ALA A 99 -7.16 -16.08 -14.23
CA ALA A 99 -6.95 -14.85 -13.50
C ALA A 99 -5.56 -14.29 -13.82
N SER A 100 -5.49 -12.97 -13.94
CA SER A 100 -4.25 -12.22 -14.09
C SER A 100 -4.23 -11.02 -13.16
N SER A 101 -3.03 -10.58 -12.82
CA SER A 101 -2.74 -9.40 -12.00
C SER A 101 -1.72 -8.54 -12.74
N ASP A 102 -1.81 -7.23 -12.58
CA ASP A 102 -0.78 -6.27 -13.02
C ASP A 102 0.48 -6.32 -12.15
N ILE A 103 0.39 -6.89 -10.94
CA ILE A 103 1.51 -7.06 -10.01
C ILE A 103 2.02 -8.51 -10.05
N THR A 104 3.34 -8.68 -10.16
CA THR A 104 3.98 -9.99 -10.10
C THR A 104 3.89 -10.58 -8.69
N ARG A 105 3.86 -11.92 -8.57
CA ARG A 105 3.74 -12.64 -7.28
C ARG A 105 2.44 -12.40 -6.52
N THR A 106 1.40 -11.89 -7.16
CA THR A 106 0.05 -11.94 -6.58
C THR A 106 -0.42 -13.39 -6.46
N THR A 107 -0.90 -13.76 -5.28
CA THR A 107 -1.54 -15.06 -5.04
C THR A 107 -3.03 -14.95 -5.35
N PHE A 108 -3.56 -15.89 -6.13
CA PHE A 108 -5.00 -15.98 -6.40
C PHE A 108 -5.61 -17.01 -5.46
N ASN A 109 -6.80 -16.72 -4.94
CA ASN A 109 -7.61 -17.69 -4.22
C ASN A 109 -8.95 -17.80 -4.93
N TRP A 110 -9.16 -18.90 -5.65
CA TRP A 110 -10.43 -19.17 -6.28
C TRP A 110 -11.44 -19.69 -5.25
N SER A 111 -12.68 -19.21 -5.33
CA SER A 111 -13.80 -19.74 -4.56
C SER A 111 -14.05 -21.24 -4.85
N ASN A 112 -14.81 -21.91 -3.98
CA ASN A 112 -15.18 -23.32 -4.13
C ASN A 112 -13.99 -24.30 -4.13
N SER A 113 -12.90 -23.93 -3.44
CA SER A 113 -11.71 -24.78 -3.28
C SER A 113 -11.06 -25.21 -4.60
N LEU A 114 -11.18 -24.38 -5.65
CA LEU A 114 -10.54 -24.61 -6.95
C LEU A 114 -9.00 -24.42 -6.93
N GLY A 115 -8.47 -23.98 -5.78
CA GLY A 115 -7.04 -23.84 -5.54
C GLY A 115 -6.52 -22.43 -5.81
N THR A 116 -5.20 -22.32 -5.94
CA THR A 116 -4.47 -21.05 -6.05
C THR A 116 -3.80 -20.83 -7.40
N ASN A 117 -3.96 -21.80 -8.32
CA ASN A 117 -3.36 -21.70 -9.64
C ASN A 117 -4.04 -20.55 -10.41
N PRO A 118 -3.30 -19.68 -11.13
CA PRO A 118 -3.88 -18.59 -11.92
C PRO A 118 -4.87 -19.11 -12.98
N THR A 119 -4.76 -20.37 -13.36
CA THR A 119 -5.65 -21.01 -14.30
C THR A 119 -6.28 -22.27 -13.70
N VAL A 120 -7.61 -22.37 -13.73
CA VAL A 120 -8.34 -23.52 -13.19
C VAL A 120 -9.39 -24.02 -14.18
N THR A 121 -9.53 -25.34 -14.30
CA THR A 121 -10.58 -25.96 -15.11
C THR A 121 -11.82 -26.17 -14.25
N VAL A 122 -12.96 -25.71 -14.74
CA VAL A 122 -14.26 -25.91 -14.09
C VAL A 122 -15.21 -26.65 -15.01
N SER A 123 -15.98 -27.56 -14.43
CA SER A 123 -17.10 -28.23 -15.10
C SER A 123 -18.39 -27.77 -14.42
N PRO A 124 -18.89 -26.55 -14.72
CA PRO A 124 -20.03 -25.99 -14.02
C PRO A 124 -21.28 -26.86 -14.24
N THR A 125 -21.75 -27.48 -13.17
CA THR A 125 -23.09 -28.07 -13.06
C THR A 125 -24.15 -27.04 -12.64
N ALA A 126 -23.76 -25.80 -12.31
CA ALA A 126 -24.64 -24.64 -12.03
C ALA A 126 -23.91 -23.29 -12.22
N ARG A 127 -24.66 -22.16 -12.29
CA ARG A 127 -24.08 -20.79 -12.33
C ARG A 127 -23.29 -20.51 -11.05
N GLN A 128 -21.99 -20.24 -11.16
CA GLN A 128 -21.16 -19.79 -10.05
C GLN A 128 -20.84 -18.30 -10.16
N ARG A 129 -21.02 -17.57 -9.07
CA ARG A 129 -20.41 -16.24 -8.88
C ARG A 129 -19.01 -16.46 -8.34
N ILE A 130 -18.01 -15.97 -9.06
CA ILE A 130 -16.62 -16.04 -8.63
C ILE A 130 -16.25 -14.69 -8.01
N GLN A 131 -15.63 -14.74 -6.85
CA GLN A 131 -14.99 -13.59 -6.22
C GLN A 131 -13.50 -13.92 -6.15
N LEU A 132 -12.67 -13.07 -6.75
CA LEU A 132 -11.22 -13.10 -6.56
C LEU A 132 -10.91 -12.27 -5.32
N GLN A 133 -10.26 -12.87 -4.34
CA GLN A 133 -9.80 -12.15 -3.17
C GLN A 133 -8.31 -11.87 -3.32
N ALA A 134 -7.92 -10.60 -3.29
CA ALA A 134 -6.52 -10.21 -3.23
C ALA A 134 -5.91 -10.72 -1.91
N PRO A 135 -4.61 -11.07 -1.88
CA PRO A 135 -3.95 -11.42 -0.63
C PRO A 135 -4.00 -10.21 0.32
N THR A 136 -4.34 -10.48 1.58
CA THR A 136 -4.18 -9.54 2.70
C THR A 136 -2.73 -9.20 2.92
#